data_AF-A0A2K0U5B0-F1
#
_entry.id   AF-A0A2K0U5B0-F1
#
_cell.length_a   1.000
_cell.length_b   1.000
_cell.length_c   1.000
_cell.angle_alpha   90.00
_cell.angle_beta   90.00
_cell.angle_gamma   90.00
#
_symmetry.space_group_name_H-M   'P 1'
#
loop_
_entity.id
_entity.type
_entity.pdbx_description
1 polymer ?
#
loop_
_entity_poly.entity_id
_entity_poly.type
_entity_poly.pdbx_seq_one_letter_code
_entity_poly.pdbx_strand_id
1 'polypeptide(L)'
;MGWLWTSSPPKPPTDQSPSSSSSHPPPQSTLPPPSSTSTSSQAPNEPVDPEIQKLLDLFNKSEDTPKPSSSTSSSQPPSIISSWLSSKLSTAPEAPPVPHLDPVSESLLPTDMSCRQAFDLAWSCNSLGGQWNAVYRHGEMRSCSHLWDDFWFCMRTKSYSGTLKENAVREHYRRKEYEKYYAPGSRSSEDVWQAREQKVAPGTAFAEAVEIAKVDDNEWRKLEEERRKKIRQDLGFDEKE
;
A
#
# COMPACT_ATOMS: atom_id res chain seq x y z
N MET A 1 -2.98 -16.83 -23.74
CA MET A 1 -3.24 -17.03 -22.31
C MET A 1 -4.74 -16.94 -22.07
N GLY A 2 -5.44 -18.07 -21.96
CA GLY A 2 -6.90 -18.11 -21.87
C GLY A 2 -7.41 -17.99 -20.44
N TRP A 3 -8.50 -17.25 -20.25
CA TRP A 3 -9.23 -17.20 -18.98
C TRP A 3 -10.32 -18.26 -19.00
N LEU A 4 -10.11 -19.36 -18.27
CA LEU A 4 -11.08 -20.45 -18.16
C LEU A 4 -11.76 -20.42 -16.80
N TRP A 5 -13.00 -19.95 -16.77
CA TRP A 5 -13.95 -20.24 -15.69
C TRP A 5 -15.25 -20.71 -16.34
N THR A 6 -15.45 -22.03 -16.38
CA THR A 6 -16.76 -22.64 -16.62
C THR A 6 -17.20 -23.31 -15.33
N SER A 7 -18.29 -22.84 -14.75
CA SER A 7 -18.87 -23.37 -13.53
C SER A 7 -20.14 -24.15 -13.87
N SER A 8 -20.08 -25.48 -13.77
CA SER A 8 -21.26 -26.34 -13.90
C SER A 8 -22.28 -26.05 -12.78
N PRO A 9 -23.60 -26.02 -13.08
CA PRO A 9 -24.62 -25.82 -12.05
C PRO A 9 -24.82 -27.08 -11.19
N PRO A 10 -25.07 -26.95 -9.88
CA PRO A 10 -25.46 -28.08 -9.03
C PRO A 10 -26.91 -28.52 -9.27
N LYS A 11 -27.19 -29.80 -9.07
CA LYS A 11 -28.56 -30.39 -9.11
C LYS A 11 -29.39 -29.94 -7.89
N PRO A 12 -30.71 -29.75 -8.04
CA PRO A 12 -31.59 -29.46 -6.91
C PRO A 12 -31.89 -30.71 -6.07
N PRO A 13 -32.04 -30.59 -4.73
CA PRO A 13 -32.62 -31.63 -3.89
C PRO A 13 -34.16 -31.54 -3.86
N THR A 14 -34.81 -32.69 -3.67
CA THR A 14 -36.29 -32.85 -3.62
C THR A 14 -36.86 -32.44 -2.26
N ASP A 15 -38.07 -31.87 -2.26
CA ASP A 15 -38.85 -31.51 -1.07
C ASP A 15 -39.07 -32.66 -0.07
N GLN A 16 -38.95 -32.34 1.22
CA GLN A 16 -39.77 -32.88 2.31
C GLN A 16 -39.79 -31.90 3.49
N SER A 17 -40.93 -31.81 4.18
CA SER A 17 -41.27 -30.80 5.21
C SER A 17 -42.25 -31.44 6.23
N PRO A 18 -42.54 -30.85 7.40
CA PRO A 18 -41.64 -30.42 8.48
C PRO A 18 -42.04 -30.98 9.87
N SER A 19 -41.10 -31.16 10.82
CA SER A 19 -41.44 -31.53 12.22
C SER A 19 -40.47 -31.00 13.30
N SER A 20 -40.97 -30.10 14.15
CA SER A 20 -40.77 -29.97 15.62
C SER A 20 -39.42 -30.33 16.31
N SER A 21 -38.71 -29.27 16.73
CA SER A 21 -38.21 -29.01 18.11
C SER A 21 -37.86 -30.15 19.11
N SER A 22 -36.62 -30.17 19.63
CA SER A 22 -36.33 -29.97 21.07
C SER A 22 -34.82 -30.05 21.44
N SER A 23 -34.49 -29.49 22.61
CA SER A 23 -33.17 -29.17 23.17
C SER A 23 -32.48 -30.28 24.00
N HIS A 24 -31.14 -30.43 23.91
CA HIS A 24 -30.13 -30.26 25.01
C HIS A 24 -28.73 -30.92 24.72
N PRO A 25 -27.64 -30.52 25.42
CA PRO A 25 -26.24 -30.99 25.25
C PRO A 25 -25.73 -31.86 26.44
N PRO A 26 -24.41 -32.09 26.64
CA PRO A 26 -23.34 -32.64 25.80
C PRO A 26 -22.73 -33.95 26.42
N PRO A 27 -21.62 -34.49 25.89
CA PRO A 27 -20.58 -35.01 26.81
C PRO A 27 -19.12 -34.64 26.45
N GLN A 28 -18.25 -34.73 27.46
CA GLN A 28 -16.80 -34.42 27.42
C GLN A 28 -15.93 -35.60 27.00
N SER A 29 -14.68 -35.32 26.59
CA SER A 29 -13.41 -36.09 26.75
C SER A 29 -12.55 -35.99 25.47
N THR A 30 -11.21 -35.91 25.44
CA THR A 30 -10.13 -35.66 26.44
C THR A 30 -8.86 -35.32 25.64
N LEU A 31 -7.98 -34.41 26.12
CA LEU A 31 -6.68 -34.13 25.47
C LEU A 31 -5.60 -35.17 25.81
N PRO A 32 -4.65 -35.39 24.87
CA PRO A 32 -3.22 -35.46 25.17
C PRO A 32 -2.42 -34.29 24.52
N PRO A 33 -1.14 -34.07 24.90
CA PRO A 33 -0.43 -32.79 24.71
C PRO A 33 0.17 -32.55 23.31
N PRO A 34 0.52 -31.30 22.97
CA PRO A 34 1.12 -30.94 21.68
C PRO A 34 2.58 -31.41 21.55
N SER A 35 2.92 -32.01 20.41
CA SER A 35 4.30 -32.28 20.01
C SER A 35 5.02 -30.97 19.70
N SER A 36 5.93 -30.58 20.60
CA SER A 36 6.86 -29.48 20.38
C SER A 36 7.99 -29.90 19.43
N THR A 37 8.02 -29.33 18.22
CA THR A 37 9.21 -29.39 17.35
C THR A 37 9.90 -28.04 17.32
N SER A 38 10.53 -27.70 18.44
CA SER A 38 11.51 -26.62 18.51
C SER A 38 12.82 -27.07 17.86
N THR A 39 13.00 -26.81 16.57
CA THR A 39 14.31 -26.97 15.90
C THR A 39 15.05 -25.64 15.88
N SER A 40 15.41 -25.17 17.07
CA SER A 40 16.60 -24.33 17.21
C SER A 40 17.82 -25.23 17.03
N SER A 41 18.30 -25.34 15.80
CA SER A 41 19.59 -25.97 15.50
C SER A 41 20.51 -24.94 14.87
N GLN A 42 21.17 -24.17 15.73
CA GLN A 42 22.51 -23.69 15.40
C GLN A 42 23.35 -24.93 15.07
N ALA A 43 23.83 -25.03 13.84
CA ALA A 43 24.89 -25.96 13.48
C ALA A 43 26.23 -25.18 13.59
N PRO A 44 27.11 -25.50 14.56
CA PRO A 44 28.45 -24.95 14.57
C PRO A 44 29.29 -25.69 13.52
N ASN A 45 29.93 -24.94 12.62
CA ASN A 45 30.85 -25.43 11.59
C ASN A 45 30.19 -26.14 10.37
N GLU A 46 29.36 -25.43 9.62
CA GLU A 46 29.25 -25.71 8.18
C GLU A 46 30.40 -24.98 7.45
N PRO A 47 31.16 -25.63 6.54
CA PRO A 47 32.21 -24.95 5.79
C PRO A 47 31.59 -23.94 4.83
N VAL A 48 32.01 -22.67 4.94
CA VAL A 48 31.53 -21.57 4.08
C VAL A 48 31.68 -21.95 2.61
N ASP A 49 30.58 -21.85 1.86
CA ASP A 49 30.51 -22.11 0.43
C ASP A 49 31.67 -21.43 -0.35
N PRO A 50 32.41 -22.14 -1.22
CA PRO A 50 33.51 -21.57 -1.98
C PRO A 50 33.12 -20.35 -2.84
N GLU A 51 31.86 -20.23 -3.28
CA GLU A 51 31.39 -19.04 -4.00
C GLU A 51 31.25 -17.83 -3.08
N ILE A 52 30.81 -18.03 -1.84
CA ILE A 52 30.72 -16.98 -0.82
C ILE A 52 32.12 -16.51 -0.42
N GLN A 53 33.08 -17.43 -0.24
CA GLN A 53 34.47 -17.07 0.04
C GLN A 53 35.06 -16.19 -1.07
N LYS A 54 34.81 -16.54 -2.34
CA LYS A 54 35.26 -15.79 -3.52
C LYS A 54 34.64 -14.39 -3.60
N LEU A 55 33.41 -14.21 -3.11
CA LEU A 55 32.76 -12.91 -3.02
C LEU A 55 33.39 -12.05 -1.91
N LEU A 56 33.65 -12.61 -0.71
CA LEU A 56 34.37 -11.88 0.35
C LEU A 56 35.79 -11.47 -0.07
N ASP A 57 36.50 -12.36 -0.76
CA ASP A 57 37.88 -12.10 -1.22
C ASP A 57 37.90 -10.94 -2.24
N LEU A 58 36.86 -10.79 -3.06
CA LEU A 58 36.71 -9.67 -4.01
C LEU A 58 36.49 -8.32 -3.29
N PHE A 59 35.73 -8.31 -2.19
CA PHE A 59 35.56 -7.10 -1.37
C PHE A 59 36.86 -6.72 -0.64
N ASN A 60 37.57 -7.69 -0.05
CA ASN A 60 38.85 -7.42 0.62
C ASN A 60 39.95 -6.96 -0.35
N LYS A 61 39.91 -7.42 -1.61
CA LYS A 61 40.90 -7.07 -2.65
C LYS A 61 40.68 -5.69 -3.30
N SER A 62 39.68 -4.93 -2.83
CA SER A 62 39.38 -3.58 -3.33
C SER A 62 40.20 -2.47 -2.66
N GLU A 63 40.89 -2.75 -1.54
CA GLU A 63 41.73 -1.77 -0.82
C GLU A 63 43.21 -1.92 -1.15
N ASP A 64 43.66 -1.36 -2.29
CA ASP A 64 45.11 -1.29 -2.59
C ASP A 64 45.50 -0.05 -3.43
N THR A 65 45.97 1.01 -2.78
CA THR A 65 46.89 2.05 -3.31
C THR A 65 47.43 2.90 -2.15
N PRO A 66 48.65 3.50 -2.23
CA PRO A 66 49.81 2.81 -1.64
C PRO A 66 50.46 3.53 -0.43
N LYS A 67 51.24 2.75 0.33
CA LYS A 67 51.93 3.10 1.59
C LYS A 67 53.27 3.82 1.40
N PRO A 68 53.62 4.79 2.27
CA PRO A 68 54.73 4.65 3.25
C PRO A 68 54.30 5.09 4.68
N SER A 69 55.00 4.87 5.80
CA SER A 69 56.06 3.93 6.23
C SER A 69 56.28 4.07 7.75
N SER A 70 56.75 3.02 8.46
CA SER A 70 57.12 2.98 9.91
C SER A 70 56.03 3.36 10.95
N SER A 71 55.99 2.90 12.21
CA SER A 71 56.64 1.78 12.94
C SER A 71 55.96 1.58 14.32
N THR A 72 55.95 0.35 14.84
CA THR A 72 55.94 0.01 16.29
C THR A 72 54.69 0.24 17.17
N SER A 73 54.10 -0.88 17.61
CA SER A 73 53.46 -1.17 18.93
C SER A 73 52.04 -0.70 19.29
N SER A 74 51.42 -1.56 20.11
CA SER A 74 50.39 -1.31 21.13
C SER A 74 48.89 -1.29 20.75
N SER A 75 48.17 -2.23 21.38
CA SER A 75 46.74 -2.32 21.73
C SER A 75 45.74 -1.26 21.22
N GLN A 76 44.72 -1.72 20.47
CA GLN A 76 43.27 -1.61 20.77
C GLN A 76 42.43 -2.24 19.64
N PRO A 77 41.23 -2.80 19.90
CA PRO A 77 40.30 -3.17 18.84
C PRO A 77 39.70 -1.89 18.21
N PRO A 78 39.66 -1.75 16.88
CA PRO A 78 39.20 -0.52 16.26
C PRO A 78 37.67 -0.45 16.26
N SER A 79 37.11 0.46 17.07
CA SER A 79 35.68 0.78 17.11
C SER A 79 35.24 1.57 15.86
N ILE A 80 35.42 0.99 14.66
CA ILE A 80 35.10 1.68 13.40
C ILE A 80 33.59 1.90 13.29
N ILE A 81 32.77 0.95 13.73
CA ILE A 81 31.28 0.97 13.65
C ILE A 81 30.62 2.16 14.37
N SER A 82 31.31 2.86 15.28
CA SER A 82 30.75 3.99 16.02
C SER A 82 30.67 5.30 15.21
N SER A 83 31.52 5.46 14.18
CA SER A 83 31.67 6.76 13.50
C SER A 83 30.66 7.01 12.38
N TRP A 84 30.04 5.98 11.80
CA TRP A 84 29.12 6.12 10.66
C TRP A 84 27.68 6.40 11.12
N LEU A 85 27.34 5.95 12.33
CA LEU A 85 26.06 6.24 12.99
C LEU A 85 25.98 7.70 13.47
N SER A 86 27.11 8.30 13.88
CA SER A 86 27.18 9.70 14.33
C SER A 86 26.95 10.72 13.20
N SER A 87 27.31 10.39 11.96
CA SER A 87 27.17 11.28 10.79
C SER A 87 25.74 11.38 10.23
N LYS A 88 24.79 10.57 10.72
CA LYS A 88 23.38 10.59 10.32
C LYS A 88 22.49 11.40 11.27
N LEU A 89 23.07 11.98 12.33
CA LEU A 89 22.42 13.00 13.16
C LEU A 89 22.64 14.43 12.61
N SER A 90 22.68 14.57 11.28
CA SER A 90 22.56 15.88 10.65
C SER A 90 21.14 16.38 10.88
N THR A 91 21.02 17.48 11.64
CA THR A 91 19.76 18.20 11.83
C THR A 91 19.10 18.38 10.47
N ALA A 92 17.95 17.73 10.26
CA ALA A 92 17.19 17.92 9.03
C ALA A 92 16.92 19.42 8.90
N PRO A 93 17.12 20.04 7.71
CA PRO A 93 16.82 21.44 7.53
C PRO A 93 15.37 21.66 7.93
N GLU A 94 15.14 22.57 8.89
CA GLU A 94 13.81 22.84 9.41
C GLU A 94 12.95 23.35 8.24
N ALA A 95 12.06 22.48 7.77
CA ALA A 95 11.22 22.78 6.62
C ALA A 95 10.38 24.03 6.93
N PRO A 96 10.17 24.93 5.95
CA PRO A 96 9.43 26.16 6.19
C PRO A 96 8.05 25.83 6.80
N PRO A 97 7.58 26.63 7.77
CA PRO A 97 6.33 26.35 8.46
C PRO A 97 5.18 26.30 7.46
N VAL A 98 4.57 25.11 7.36
CA VAL A 98 3.42 24.86 6.48
C VAL A 98 2.23 25.67 7.02
N PRO A 99 1.52 26.45 6.20
CA PRO A 99 0.36 27.19 6.67
C PRO A 99 -0.70 26.21 7.22
N HIS A 100 -1.39 26.62 8.28
CA HIS A 100 -2.55 25.87 8.77
C HIS A 100 -3.68 25.93 7.72
N LEU A 101 -4.32 24.78 7.47
CA LEU A 101 -5.46 24.70 6.56
C LEU A 101 -6.74 25.18 7.28
N ASP A 102 -7.86 25.18 6.57
CA ASP A 102 -9.18 25.45 7.14
C ASP A 102 -9.44 24.57 8.38
N PRO A 103 -10.17 25.08 9.40
CA PRO A 103 -10.36 24.39 10.67
C PRO A 103 -11.07 23.03 10.51
N VAL A 104 -11.85 22.86 9.43
CA VAL A 104 -12.51 21.60 9.09
C VAL A 104 -11.47 20.58 8.60
N SER A 105 -10.68 20.90 7.58
CA SER A 105 -9.60 20.02 7.07
C SER A 105 -8.58 19.68 8.16
N GLU A 106 -8.15 20.67 8.94
CA GLU A 106 -7.21 20.49 10.04
C GLU A 106 -7.74 19.50 11.11
N SER A 107 -9.07 19.44 11.31
CA SER A 107 -9.71 18.49 12.23
C SER A 107 -9.83 17.06 11.68
N LEU A 108 -9.76 16.89 10.35
CA LEU A 108 -9.84 15.59 9.67
C LEU A 108 -8.46 14.91 9.54
N LEU A 109 -7.37 15.65 9.77
CA LEU A 109 -6.01 15.13 9.74
C LEU A 109 -5.81 14.00 10.77
N PRO A 110 -5.25 12.84 10.37
CA PRO A 110 -4.98 11.74 11.30
C PRO A 110 -4.06 12.15 12.45
N THR A 111 -4.39 11.71 13.65
CA THR A 111 -3.59 11.92 14.87
C THR A 111 -2.72 10.72 15.23
N ASP A 112 -2.98 9.56 14.65
CA ASP A 112 -2.17 8.35 14.83
C ASP A 112 -1.82 7.70 13.48
N MET A 113 -0.75 6.92 13.47
CA MET A 113 -0.30 6.13 12.32
C MET A 113 0.37 4.84 12.78
N SER A 114 0.17 3.77 12.00
CA SER A 114 0.77 2.46 12.28
C SER A 114 1.96 2.17 11.35
N CYS A 115 3.14 1.94 11.93
CA CYS A 115 4.37 1.80 11.13
C CYS A 115 4.37 0.53 10.27
N ARG A 116 3.62 -0.50 10.69
CA ARG A 116 3.41 -1.72 9.90
C ARG A 116 2.63 -1.44 8.61
N GLN A 117 1.52 -0.68 8.70
CA GLN A 117 0.75 -0.30 7.52
C GLN A 117 1.55 0.61 6.58
N ALA A 118 2.33 1.55 7.13
CA ALA A 118 3.23 2.39 6.34
C ALA A 118 4.28 1.54 5.58
N PHE A 119 4.87 0.53 6.24
CA PHE A 119 5.76 -0.44 5.59
C PHE A 119 5.05 -1.25 4.51
N ASP A 120 3.89 -1.84 4.81
CA ASP A 120 3.13 -2.68 3.88
C ASP A 120 2.72 -1.88 2.61
N LEU A 121 2.40 -0.59 2.76
CA LEU A 121 2.14 0.35 1.65
C LEU A 121 3.42 0.66 0.84
N ALA A 122 4.53 1.00 1.50
CA ALA A 122 5.79 1.29 0.83
C ALA A 122 6.33 0.09 0.04
N TRP A 123 6.25 -1.11 0.63
CA TRP A 123 6.65 -2.37 0.01
C TRP A 123 5.74 -2.76 -1.15
N SER A 124 4.42 -2.72 -0.97
CA SER A 124 3.46 -3.06 -2.04
C SER A 124 3.56 -2.10 -3.23
N CYS A 125 3.81 -0.81 -3.00
CA CYS A 125 4.08 0.16 -4.07
C CYS A 125 5.31 -0.21 -4.90
N ASN A 126 6.40 -0.65 -4.25
CA ASN A 126 7.66 -0.98 -4.93
C ASN A 126 7.68 -2.40 -5.53
N SER A 127 6.69 -3.24 -5.20
CA SER A 127 6.56 -4.57 -5.77
C SER A 127 6.27 -4.54 -7.28
N LEU A 128 6.71 -5.56 -8.02
CA LEU A 128 6.49 -5.66 -9.48
C LEU A 128 5.00 -5.63 -9.85
N GLY A 129 4.16 -6.38 -9.13
CA GLY A 129 2.71 -6.37 -9.31
C GLY A 129 2.07 -5.01 -8.97
N GLY A 130 2.63 -4.32 -7.98
CA GLY A 130 2.32 -2.93 -7.70
C GLY A 130 2.62 -2.04 -8.91
N GLN A 131 3.88 -1.95 -9.34
CA GLN A 131 4.34 -1.03 -10.38
C GLN A 131 3.73 -1.29 -11.77
N TRP A 132 3.42 -2.53 -12.13
CA TRP A 132 2.89 -2.89 -13.47
C TRP A 132 1.70 -2.01 -13.92
N ASN A 133 0.75 -1.75 -13.02
CA ASN A 133 -0.42 -0.91 -13.32
C ASN A 133 -0.07 0.57 -13.55
N ALA A 134 1.05 1.08 -13.02
CA ALA A 134 1.51 2.44 -13.34
C ALA A 134 2.15 2.48 -14.73
N VAL A 135 3.05 1.56 -15.03
CA VAL A 135 3.71 1.48 -16.34
C VAL A 135 2.68 1.31 -17.45
N TYR A 136 1.65 0.48 -17.25
CA TYR A 136 0.56 0.30 -18.22
C TYR A 136 -0.32 1.56 -18.42
N ARG A 137 -0.59 2.35 -17.35
CA ARG A 137 -1.52 3.50 -17.43
C ARG A 137 -0.85 4.84 -17.72
N HIS A 138 0.40 5.00 -17.30
CA HIS A 138 1.14 6.27 -17.32
C HIS A 138 2.47 6.19 -18.09
N GLY A 139 2.91 5.00 -18.49
CA GLY A 139 4.17 4.80 -19.21
C GLY A 139 5.43 4.79 -18.33
N GLU A 140 5.30 5.12 -17.04
CA GLU A 140 6.41 5.25 -16.10
C GLU A 140 6.20 4.46 -14.80
N MET A 141 7.28 4.21 -14.06
CA MET A 141 7.19 3.71 -12.69
C MET A 141 6.80 4.85 -11.76
N ARG A 142 5.77 4.64 -10.94
CA ARG A 142 5.30 5.66 -10.00
C ARG A 142 6.26 5.79 -8.81
N SER A 143 6.57 7.02 -8.38
CA SER A 143 7.42 7.26 -7.22
C SER A 143 6.78 6.76 -5.92
N CYS A 144 7.46 5.85 -5.23
CA CYS A 144 7.07 5.34 -3.92
C CYS A 144 7.76 6.05 -2.74
N SER A 145 8.54 7.11 -2.98
CA SER A 145 9.35 7.76 -1.91
C SER A 145 8.48 8.21 -0.74
N HIS A 146 7.36 8.88 -1.02
CA HIS A 146 6.42 9.39 -0.02
C HIS A 146 5.90 8.32 0.98
N LEU A 147 5.80 7.06 0.56
CA LEU A 147 5.38 5.95 1.44
C LEU A 147 6.54 5.46 2.32
N TRP A 148 7.77 5.50 1.80
CA TRP A 148 8.97 5.27 2.61
C TRP A 148 9.19 6.41 3.61
N ASP A 149 8.89 7.64 3.23
CA ASP A 149 8.96 8.80 4.13
C ASP A 149 7.96 8.68 5.28
N ASP A 150 6.71 8.25 5.01
CA ASP A 150 5.74 7.89 6.06
C ASP A 150 6.27 6.80 7.00
N PHE A 151 6.88 5.74 6.45
CA PHE A 151 7.44 4.64 7.25
C PHE A 151 8.60 5.11 8.14
N TRP A 152 9.57 5.84 7.57
CA TRP A 152 10.72 6.35 8.31
C TRP A 152 10.33 7.41 9.34
N PHE A 153 9.34 8.26 9.02
CA PHE A 153 8.75 9.17 9.99
C PHE A 153 8.11 8.40 11.16
N CYS A 154 7.27 7.39 10.89
CA CYS A 154 6.66 6.56 11.93
C CYS A 154 7.69 5.85 12.82
N MET A 155 8.74 5.28 12.21
CA MET A 155 9.84 4.64 12.95
C MET A 155 10.59 5.64 13.84
N ARG A 156 10.76 6.90 13.39
CA ARG A 156 11.40 7.98 14.15
C ARG A 156 10.53 8.49 15.29
N THR A 157 9.22 8.61 15.09
CA THR A 157 8.26 9.13 16.08
C THR A 157 7.64 8.06 16.98
N LYS A 158 7.96 6.77 16.77
CA LYS A 158 7.51 5.64 17.59
C LYS A 158 7.84 5.77 19.09
N SER A 159 8.88 6.54 19.45
CA SER A 159 9.24 6.83 20.85
C SER A 159 8.39 7.94 21.49
N TYR A 160 7.64 8.70 20.70
CA TYR A 160 6.80 9.79 21.20
C TYR A 160 5.49 9.22 21.77
N SER A 161 4.98 9.84 22.83
CA SER A 161 3.77 9.41 23.53
C SER A 161 2.78 10.57 23.73
N GLY A 162 1.50 10.24 23.82
CA GLY A 162 0.41 11.21 24.02
C GLY A 162 0.37 12.32 22.98
N THR A 163 0.06 13.53 23.44
CA THR A 163 -0.17 14.72 22.61
C THR A 163 1.02 15.11 21.72
N LEU A 164 2.27 14.80 22.13
CA LEU A 164 3.46 15.08 21.32
C LEU A 164 3.45 14.22 20.05
N LYS A 165 3.13 12.92 20.18
CA LYS A 165 2.96 12.03 19.01
C LYS A 165 1.84 12.53 18.11
N GLU A 166 0.68 12.84 18.69
CA GLU A 166 -0.51 13.30 17.94
C GLU A 166 -0.23 14.58 17.15
N ASN A 167 0.47 15.55 17.76
CA ASN A 167 0.82 16.80 17.09
C ASN A 167 1.84 16.58 15.97
N ALA A 168 2.88 15.77 16.20
CA ALA A 168 3.87 15.44 15.19
C ALA A 168 3.25 14.70 13.99
N VAL A 169 2.35 13.73 14.25
CA VAL A 169 1.64 12.98 13.20
C VAL A 169 0.71 13.90 12.42
N ARG A 170 -0.07 14.76 13.10
CA ARG A 170 -0.94 15.75 12.44
C ARG A 170 -0.13 16.68 11.53
N GLU A 171 1.01 17.19 12.00
CA GLU A 171 1.89 18.06 11.23
C GLU A 171 2.53 17.36 10.02
N HIS A 172 2.90 16.07 10.14
CA HIS A 172 3.38 15.27 9.01
C HIS A 172 2.30 15.11 7.93
N TYR A 173 1.07 14.79 8.31
CA TYR A 173 -0.04 14.74 7.36
C TYR A 173 -0.39 16.12 6.77
N ARG A 174 -0.32 17.20 7.57
CA ARG A 174 -0.49 18.58 7.07
C ARG A 174 0.50 18.92 5.96
N ARG A 175 1.80 18.61 6.18
CA ARG A 175 2.85 18.82 5.16
C ARG A 175 2.58 17.99 3.90
N LYS A 176 2.17 16.73 4.06
CA LYS A 176 1.86 15.82 2.95
C LYS A 176 0.68 16.29 2.10
N GLU A 177 -0.36 16.85 2.71
CA GLU A 177 -1.48 17.45 1.98
C GLU A 177 -1.06 18.75 1.28
N TYR A 178 -0.26 19.58 1.96
CA TYR A 178 0.33 20.78 1.36
C TYR A 178 1.15 20.47 0.11
N GLU A 179 2.07 19.52 0.20
CA GLU A 179 2.92 19.07 -0.91
C GLU A 179 2.13 18.46 -2.08
N LYS A 180 0.96 17.86 -1.79
CA LYS A 180 0.13 17.20 -2.80
C LYS A 180 -0.79 18.16 -3.57
N TYR A 181 -1.37 19.14 -2.88
CA TYR A 181 -2.43 19.98 -3.44
C TYR A 181 -2.01 21.44 -3.66
N TYR A 182 -1.15 22.01 -2.81
CA TYR A 182 -0.82 23.44 -2.78
C TYR A 182 0.65 23.76 -3.14
N ALA A 183 1.45 22.75 -3.48
CA ALA A 183 2.84 22.95 -3.91
C ALA A 183 2.94 23.65 -5.28
N PRO A 184 4.04 24.38 -5.56
CA PRO A 184 4.27 24.96 -6.88
C PRO A 184 4.29 23.88 -7.98
N GLY A 185 3.26 23.85 -8.82
CA GLY A 185 3.10 22.90 -9.92
C GLY A 185 2.16 21.72 -9.64
N SER A 186 1.69 21.51 -8.41
CA SER A 186 0.50 20.69 -8.20
C SER A 186 -0.75 21.42 -8.73
N ARG A 187 -1.78 20.66 -9.11
CA ARG A 187 -3.09 21.20 -9.48
C ARG A 187 -4.12 20.56 -8.57
N SER A 188 -4.75 21.36 -7.72
CA SER A 188 -5.88 20.93 -6.91
C SER A 188 -7.17 21.01 -7.71
N SER A 189 -8.17 20.19 -7.38
CA SER A 189 -9.53 20.43 -7.85
C SER A 189 -10.09 21.76 -7.31
N GLU A 190 -9.58 22.23 -6.17
CA GLU A 190 -9.99 23.48 -5.52
C GLU A 190 -9.58 24.73 -6.33
N ASP A 191 -8.54 24.62 -7.17
CA ASP A 191 -8.14 25.68 -8.11
C ASP A 191 -9.22 25.97 -9.16
N VAL A 192 -10.10 25.00 -9.43
CA VAL A 192 -11.16 25.06 -10.45
C VAL A 192 -12.56 25.08 -9.82
N TRP A 193 -12.73 24.47 -8.64
CA TRP A 193 -14.02 24.30 -7.96
C TRP A 193 -13.94 24.84 -6.53
N GLN A 194 -14.52 26.01 -6.29
CA GLN A 194 -14.63 26.58 -4.94
C GLN A 194 -15.76 25.93 -4.13
N ALA A 195 -15.55 25.80 -2.82
CA ALA A 195 -16.58 25.36 -1.89
C ALA A 195 -17.74 26.36 -1.83
N ARG A 196 -18.98 25.88 -1.65
CA ARG A 196 -20.15 26.74 -1.50
C ARG A 196 -20.31 27.17 -0.04
N GLU A 197 -20.33 28.47 0.21
CA GLU A 197 -20.60 29.06 1.54
C GLU A 197 -22.02 28.75 2.05
N GLN A 198 -22.98 28.57 1.14
CA GLN A 198 -24.40 28.36 1.47
C GLN A 198 -24.94 27.04 0.92
N LYS A 199 -25.91 26.47 1.62
CA LYS A 199 -26.63 25.29 1.17
C LYS A 199 -27.44 25.62 -0.08
N VAL A 200 -27.38 24.73 -1.07
CA VAL A 200 -28.21 24.81 -2.28
C VAL A 200 -29.68 24.69 -1.87
N ALA A 201 -30.54 25.55 -2.43
CA ALA A 201 -31.96 25.56 -2.10
C ALA A 201 -32.64 24.24 -2.54
N PRO A 202 -33.58 23.70 -1.74
CA PRO A 202 -34.25 22.44 -2.08
C PRO A 202 -34.97 22.56 -3.43
N GLY A 203 -34.77 21.56 -4.30
CA GLY A 203 -35.38 21.52 -5.63
C GLY A 203 -34.67 22.32 -6.73
N THR A 204 -33.50 22.92 -6.48
CA THR A 204 -32.75 23.65 -7.52
C THR A 204 -31.64 22.85 -8.21
N ALA A 205 -31.10 21.82 -7.55
CA ALA A 205 -30.11 20.90 -8.11
C ALA A 205 -30.65 19.46 -8.09
N PHE A 206 -30.34 18.68 -9.13
CA PHE A 206 -30.78 17.29 -9.29
C PHE A 206 -32.31 17.10 -9.19
N ALA A 207 -33.07 18.11 -9.64
CA ALA A 207 -34.55 18.11 -9.60
C ALA A 207 -35.20 17.38 -10.77
N GLU A 208 -34.43 17.05 -11.81
CA GLU A 208 -34.86 16.21 -12.92
C GLU A 208 -35.06 14.76 -12.41
N ALA A 209 -36.25 14.22 -12.61
CA ALA A 209 -36.54 12.84 -12.24
C ALA A 209 -35.74 11.91 -13.17
N VAL A 210 -34.81 11.14 -12.60
CA VAL A 210 -34.11 10.09 -13.35
C VAL A 210 -35.15 9.07 -13.80
N GLU A 211 -35.41 9.00 -15.11
CA GLU A 211 -36.25 7.95 -15.69
C GLU A 211 -35.52 6.60 -15.58
N ILE A 212 -35.75 5.91 -14.46
CA ILE A 212 -35.35 4.53 -14.30
C ILE A 212 -36.11 3.72 -15.34
N ALA A 213 -35.39 3.24 -16.35
CA ALA A 213 -35.96 2.46 -17.44
C ALA A 213 -36.71 1.24 -16.89
N LYS A 214 -38.02 1.17 -17.15
CA LYS A 214 -38.91 0.09 -16.67
C LYS A 214 -38.79 -1.22 -17.46
N VAL A 215 -37.75 -1.34 -18.29
CA VAL A 215 -37.52 -2.47 -19.19
C VAL A 215 -36.94 -3.62 -18.37
N ASP A 216 -37.45 -4.84 -18.56
CA ASP A 216 -36.90 -6.02 -17.89
C ASP A 216 -35.44 -6.28 -18.32
N ASP A 217 -34.60 -6.80 -17.41
CA ASP A 217 -33.17 -7.06 -17.69
C ASP A 217 -32.96 -7.94 -18.94
N ASN A 218 -33.90 -8.84 -19.25
CA ASN A 218 -33.81 -9.67 -20.46
C ASN A 218 -34.15 -8.90 -21.74
N GLU A 219 -35.11 -7.98 -21.67
CA GLU A 219 -35.48 -7.11 -22.79
C GLU A 219 -34.37 -6.08 -23.04
N TRP A 220 -33.82 -5.49 -21.98
CA TRP A 220 -32.69 -4.57 -22.08
C TRP A 220 -31.46 -5.24 -22.71
N ARG A 221 -31.13 -6.47 -22.31
CA ARG A 221 -30.04 -7.24 -22.94
C ARG A 221 -30.29 -7.48 -24.43
N LYS A 222 -31.51 -7.88 -24.83
CA LYS A 222 -31.86 -8.09 -26.24
C LYS A 222 -31.71 -6.79 -27.05
N LEU A 223 -32.23 -5.68 -26.55
CA LEU A 223 -32.12 -4.37 -27.20
C LEU A 223 -30.66 -3.92 -27.35
N GLU A 224 -29.82 -4.13 -26.32
CA GLU A 224 -28.38 -3.81 -26.41
C GLU A 224 -27.61 -4.77 -27.33
N GLU A 225 -27.99 -6.05 -27.41
CA GLU A 225 -27.45 -6.99 -28.41
C GLU A 225 -27.83 -6.60 -29.84
N GLU A 226 -29.08 -6.22 -30.08
CA GLU A 226 -29.56 -5.72 -31.38
C GLU A 226 -28.89 -4.40 -31.76
N ARG A 227 -28.75 -3.47 -30.83
CA ARG A 227 -28.01 -2.21 -31.03
C ARG A 227 -26.56 -2.47 -31.41
N ARG A 228 -25.88 -3.41 -30.74
CA ARG A 228 -24.50 -3.81 -31.05
C ARG A 228 -24.37 -4.49 -32.41
N LYS A 229 -25.31 -5.36 -32.79
CA LYS A 229 -25.38 -5.96 -34.13
C LYS A 229 -25.56 -4.88 -35.20
N LYS A 230 -26.49 -3.95 -35.00
CA LYS A 230 -26.71 -2.84 -35.93
C LYS A 230 -25.47 -1.96 -36.12
N ILE A 231 -24.77 -1.61 -35.03
CA ILE A 231 -23.51 -0.86 -35.09
C ILE A 231 -22.41 -1.66 -35.82
N ARG A 232 -22.34 -2.99 -35.60
CA ARG A 232 -21.39 -3.85 -36.31
C ARG A 232 -21.65 -3.90 -37.82
N GLN A 233 -22.92 -3.99 -38.21
CA GLN A 233 -23.36 -4.00 -39.60
C GLN A 233 -23.11 -2.64 -40.28
N ASP A 234 -23.42 -1.52 -39.60
CA ASP A 234 -23.19 -0.15 -40.08
C ASP A 234 -21.68 0.16 -40.27
N LEU A 235 -20.83 -0.49 -39.47
CA LEU A 235 -19.37 -0.45 -39.61
C LEU A 235 -18.81 -1.51 -40.59
N GLY A 236 -19.65 -2.22 -41.33
CA GLY A 236 -19.26 -3.15 -42.40
C GLY A 236 -18.62 -4.47 -41.97
N PHE A 237 -18.61 -4.81 -40.68
CA PHE A 237 -17.93 -6.02 -40.18
C PHE A 237 -18.67 -7.32 -40.47
N ASP A 238 -19.96 -7.25 -40.82
CA ASP A 238 -20.79 -8.41 -41.18
C ASP A 238 -20.88 -8.60 -42.72
N GLU A 239 -20.26 -7.72 -43.53
CA GLU A 239 -20.04 -7.98 -44.95
C GLU A 239 -18.81 -8.89 -45.14
N LYS A 240 -19.08 -10.19 -45.25
CA LYS A 240 -18.17 -11.16 -45.88
C LYS A 240 -18.89 -11.80 -47.07
N GLU A 241 -18.10 -12.05 -48.11
CA GLU A 241 -18.46 -12.62 -49.43
C GLU A 241 -19.52 -13.73 -49.41
#